data_AF-A0A2V3I2W6-F1
#
_entry.id   AF-A0A2V3I2W6-F1
#
_cell.length_a   1.000
_cell.length_b   1.000
_cell.length_c   1.000
_cell.angle_alpha   90.00
_cell.angle_beta   90.00
_cell.angle_gamma   90.00
#
_symmetry.space_group_name_H-M   'P 1'
#
loop_
_entity.id
_entity.type
_entity.pdbx_description
1 polymer ?
#
loop_
_entity_poly.entity_id
_entity_poly.type
_entity_poly.pdbx_seq_one_letter_code
_entity_poly.pdbx_strand_id
1 'polypeptide(L)'
;MLSQPLRGSEERSMFRWPRAVFMASLPAGGLVTSGFRLALTGTPGTGKSTVARILSERGYTVISVESLAREHECLGEVDPADGARSVDLDMLHDSLAPGWSSPPEHPLIIDGHLSHHLPSDAVAVLRCSPDVLEARLASRGYSAEKIQANYEWELLGGAWNERERGSAWIEFDTTDSDVVSVVKSLSQWISDGFKPASPGSVIDWVARMEE
;
A
#
# COMPACT_ATOMS: atom_id res chain seq x y z
N MET A 1 -55.77 -23.21 -18.03
CA MET A 1 -54.91 -22.08 -18.43
C MET A 1 -54.80 -21.12 -17.26
N LEU A 2 -53.79 -21.26 -16.42
CA LEU A 2 -53.34 -20.22 -15.47
C LEU A 2 -51.87 -20.53 -15.19
N SER A 3 -51.00 -19.73 -15.79
CA SER A 3 -49.55 -19.81 -15.77
C SER A 3 -48.99 -19.20 -14.48
N GLN A 4 -48.08 -19.91 -13.82
CA GLN A 4 -47.18 -19.34 -12.83
C GLN A 4 -46.12 -18.47 -13.52
N PRO A 5 -45.66 -17.34 -12.95
CA PRO A 5 -44.45 -16.70 -13.40
C PRO A 5 -43.22 -17.30 -12.69
N LEU A 6 -42.20 -17.55 -13.50
CA LEU A 6 -40.85 -17.97 -13.14
C LEU A 6 -40.18 -16.88 -12.31
N ARG A 7 -39.57 -17.24 -11.17
CA ARG A 7 -38.62 -16.37 -10.46
C ARG A 7 -37.33 -16.30 -11.28
N GLY A 8 -37.10 -15.15 -11.91
CA GLY A 8 -35.79 -14.77 -12.42
C GLY A 8 -34.85 -14.49 -11.27
N SER A 9 -33.63 -15.00 -11.38
CA SER A 9 -32.47 -14.64 -10.57
C SER A 9 -32.17 -13.15 -10.70
N GLU A 10 -32.19 -12.42 -9.59
CA GLU A 10 -31.69 -11.04 -9.57
C GLU A 10 -30.16 -11.06 -9.63
N GLU A 11 -29.65 -10.61 -10.76
CA GLU A 11 -28.25 -10.27 -10.98
C GLU A 11 -27.84 -9.13 -10.05
N ARG A 12 -26.79 -9.39 -9.26
CA ARG A 12 -25.99 -8.36 -8.58
C ARG A 12 -25.59 -7.28 -9.58
N SER A 13 -26.09 -6.06 -9.39
CA SER A 13 -25.67 -4.92 -10.18
C SER A 13 -25.34 -3.72 -9.29
N MET A 14 -24.16 -3.16 -9.59
CA MET A 14 -23.83 -1.74 -9.51
C MET A 14 -23.68 -1.10 -8.11
N PHE A 15 -22.57 -1.42 -7.43
CA PHE A 15 -21.84 -0.38 -6.71
C PHE A 15 -21.12 0.51 -7.73
N ARG A 16 -21.80 1.57 -8.16
CA ARG A 16 -21.19 2.69 -8.86
C ARG A 16 -20.37 3.48 -7.85
N TRP A 17 -19.05 3.34 -7.90
CA TRP A 17 -18.17 4.35 -7.33
C TRP A 17 -18.45 5.72 -7.95
N PRO A 18 -18.55 6.80 -7.16
CA PRO A 18 -18.52 8.15 -7.71
C PRO A 18 -17.16 8.38 -8.38
N ARG A 19 -17.11 8.17 -9.69
CA ARG A 19 -16.06 8.67 -10.57
C ARG A 19 -16.13 10.20 -10.58
N ALA A 20 -15.31 10.84 -9.76
CA ALA A 20 -14.60 12.10 -10.05
C ALA A 20 -14.06 12.70 -8.74
N VAL A 21 -12.79 12.42 -8.42
CA VAL A 21 -12.02 13.39 -7.63
C VAL A 21 -11.58 14.45 -8.64
N PHE A 22 -12.27 15.59 -8.63
CA PHE A 22 -11.84 16.77 -9.36
C PHE A 22 -10.61 17.34 -8.62
N MET A 23 -9.42 16.80 -8.88
CA MET A 23 -8.19 17.48 -8.49
C MET A 23 -8.06 18.70 -9.39
N ALA A 24 -8.55 19.83 -8.91
CA ALA A 24 -8.27 21.12 -9.52
C ALA A 24 -6.76 21.24 -9.71
N SER A 25 -6.34 21.44 -10.96
CA SER A 25 -4.96 21.81 -11.27
C SER A 25 -4.74 23.18 -10.62
N LEU A 26 -4.14 23.19 -9.43
CA LEU A 26 -3.84 24.44 -8.76
C LEU A 26 -2.59 25.07 -9.40
N PRO A 27 -2.58 26.40 -9.60
CA PRO A 27 -1.38 27.10 -10.01
C PRO A 27 -0.31 26.88 -8.96
N ALA A 28 0.95 26.79 -9.39
CA ALA A 28 2.10 26.66 -8.51
C ALA A 28 2.01 27.67 -7.35
N GLY A 29 1.84 27.18 -6.11
CA GLY A 29 1.86 28.01 -4.91
C GLY A 29 0.73 27.85 -3.88
N GLY A 30 -0.13 26.84 -3.96
CA GLY A 30 -1.10 26.53 -2.89
C GLY A 30 -0.62 25.39 -2.00
N LEU A 31 -0.44 25.63 -0.69
CA LEU A 31 -0.29 24.54 0.29
C LEU A 31 -1.46 23.57 0.14
N VAL A 32 -1.20 22.27 0.22
CA VAL A 32 -2.24 21.24 0.36
C VAL A 32 -2.99 21.53 1.67
N THR A 33 -4.19 22.12 1.60
CA THR A 33 -4.95 22.55 2.79
C THR A 33 -5.87 21.45 3.36
N SER A 34 -5.93 20.27 2.74
CA SER A 34 -6.65 19.10 3.25
C SER A 34 -5.67 17.94 3.46
N GLY A 35 -5.78 17.20 4.55
CA GLY A 35 -4.99 15.98 4.76
C GLY A 35 -5.28 14.91 3.69
N PHE A 36 -4.41 13.91 3.66
CA PHE A 36 -4.52 12.75 2.77
C PHE A 36 -4.14 11.49 3.54
N ARG A 37 -4.49 10.33 2.99
CA ARG A 37 -4.06 9.00 3.46
C ARG A 37 -3.14 8.38 2.42
N LEU A 38 -1.90 8.11 2.80
CA LEU A 38 -0.91 7.47 1.96
C LEU A 38 -0.61 6.06 2.48
N ALA A 39 -0.91 5.05 1.67
CA ALA A 39 -0.47 3.69 1.94
C ALA A 39 1.03 3.55 1.61
N LEU A 40 1.84 3.18 2.60
CA LEU A 40 3.25 2.85 2.42
C LEU A 40 3.40 1.33 2.48
N THR A 41 3.45 0.72 1.30
CA THR A 41 3.44 -0.74 1.11
C THR A 41 4.76 -1.26 0.53
N GLY A 42 4.84 -2.56 0.33
CA GLY A 42 6.00 -3.29 -0.19
C GLY A 42 6.27 -4.55 0.59
N THR A 43 7.10 -5.43 0.05
CA THR A 43 7.45 -6.72 0.66
C THR A 43 8.11 -6.51 2.04
N PRO A 44 7.86 -7.37 3.04
CA PRO A 44 8.64 -7.38 4.28
C PRO A 44 10.16 -7.30 3.98
N GLY A 45 10.86 -6.37 4.63
CA GLY A 45 12.30 -6.14 4.39
C GLY A 45 12.66 -4.97 3.45
N THR A 46 11.71 -4.40 2.70
CA THR A 46 11.98 -3.30 1.75
C THR A 46 12.24 -1.93 2.38
N GLY A 47 12.07 -1.78 3.71
CA GLY A 47 12.42 -0.56 4.44
C GLY A 47 11.24 0.31 4.91
N LYS A 48 9.99 -0.13 4.75
CA LYS A 48 8.76 0.63 5.10
C LYS A 48 8.81 1.30 6.46
N SER A 49 9.01 0.55 7.54
CA SER A 49 9.03 1.12 8.89
C SER A 49 10.20 2.07 9.14
N THR A 50 11.31 1.97 8.38
CA THR A 50 12.41 2.95 8.47
C THR A 50 12.01 4.26 7.80
N VAL A 51 11.40 4.19 6.61
CA VAL A 51 10.84 5.36 5.90
C VAL A 51 9.72 6.01 6.74
N ALA A 52 8.81 5.20 7.28
CA ALA A 52 7.71 5.65 8.13
C ALA A 52 8.20 6.38 9.39
N ARG A 53 9.24 5.87 10.06
CA ARG A 53 9.87 6.55 11.20
C ARG A 53 10.40 7.94 10.82
N ILE A 54 11.12 8.06 9.71
CA ILE A 54 11.68 9.35 9.27
C ILE A 54 10.55 10.32 8.86
N LEU A 55 9.46 9.84 8.26
CA LEU A 55 8.29 10.67 8.00
C LEU A 55 7.65 11.16 9.30
N SER A 56 7.53 10.30 10.31
CA SER A 56 7.04 10.71 11.65
C SER A 56 7.91 11.80 12.26
N GLU A 57 9.24 11.68 12.19
CA GLU A 57 10.19 12.71 12.63
C GLU A 57 10.05 14.04 11.86
N ARG A 58 9.49 14.01 10.65
CA ARG A 58 9.17 15.18 9.82
C ARG A 58 7.75 15.73 10.04
N GLY A 59 7.02 15.21 11.02
CA GLY A 59 5.71 15.72 11.44
C GLY A 59 4.51 15.04 10.79
N TYR A 60 4.70 13.94 10.06
CA TYR A 60 3.58 13.15 9.55
C TYR A 60 2.98 12.28 10.66
N THR A 61 1.65 12.16 10.69
CA THR A 61 1.01 11.11 11.51
C THR A 61 1.23 9.76 10.82
N VAL A 62 1.71 8.77 11.57
CA VAL A 62 1.97 7.43 11.06
C VAL A 62 1.19 6.43 11.90
N ILE A 63 0.44 5.55 11.26
CA ILE A 63 -0.24 4.43 11.88
C ILE A 63 0.13 3.14 11.16
N SER A 64 0.24 2.03 11.89
CA SER A 64 0.51 0.74 11.26
C SER A 64 -0.79 -0.02 10.97
N VAL A 65 -0.78 -0.86 9.92
CA VAL A 65 -1.90 -1.78 9.64
C VAL A 65 -2.16 -2.71 10.83
N GLU A 66 -1.11 -3.17 11.52
CA GLU A 66 -1.26 -4.02 12.71
C GLU A 66 -1.99 -3.28 13.85
N SER A 67 -1.66 -2.01 14.07
CA SER A 67 -2.32 -1.17 15.09
C SER A 67 -3.80 -0.98 14.77
N LEU A 68 -4.13 -0.67 13.51
CA LEU A 68 -5.52 -0.54 13.03
C LEU A 68 -6.27 -1.86 13.19
N ALA A 69 -5.69 -2.98 12.74
CA ALA A 69 -6.30 -4.29 12.86
C ALA A 69 -6.58 -4.66 14.32
N ARG A 70 -5.67 -4.30 15.24
CA ARG A 70 -5.85 -4.53 16.67
C ARG A 70 -6.98 -3.69 17.26
N GLU A 71 -7.04 -2.41 16.89
CA GLU A 71 -8.07 -1.46 17.36
C GLU A 71 -9.48 -1.88 16.91
N HIS A 72 -9.60 -2.42 15.70
CA HIS A 72 -10.86 -2.85 15.11
C HIS A 72 -11.16 -4.35 15.32
N GLU A 73 -10.37 -5.05 16.14
CA GLU A 73 -10.53 -6.49 16.42
C GLU A 73 -10.48 -7.39 15.17
N CYS A 74 -9.77 -6.95 14.11
CA CYS A 74 -9.60 -7.67 12.84
C CYS A 74 -8.37 -8.61 12.83
N LEU A 75 -7.83 -8.92 14.00
CA LEU A 75 -6.65 -9.76 14.16
C LEU A 75 -7.04 -11.22 14.40
N GLY A 76 -6.56 -12.12 13.56
CA GLY A 76 -6.79 -13.56 13.69
C GLY A 76 -5.98 -14.22 14.80
N GLU A 77 -5.97 -15.55 14.79
CA GLU A 77 -5.11 -16.35 15.67
C GLU A 77 -3.64 -16.21 15.30
N VAL A 78 -2.76 -16.41 16.29
CA VAL A 78 -1.31 -16.44 16.07
C VAL A 78 -0.96 -17.80 15.50
N ASP A 79 -0.27 -17.80 14.36
CA ASP A 79 0.27 -19.01 13.74
C ASP A 79 1.35 -19.60 14.66
N PRO A 80 1.21 -20.85 15.14
CA PRO A 80 2.19 -21.47 16.01
C PRO A 80 3.53 -21.78 15.31
N ALA A 81 3.57 -21.82 13.98
CA ALA A 81 4.77 -22.15 13.21
C ALA A 81 5.77 -20.99 13.19
N ASP A 82 5.30 -19.75 13.05
CA ASP A 82 6.18 -18.59 12.86
C ASP A 82 5.78 -17.34 13.66
N GLY A 83 4.73 -17.44 14.50
CA GLY A 83 4.24 -16.36 15.33
C GLY A 83 3.54 -15.23 14.57
N ALA A 84 3.31 -15.38 13.27
CA ALA A 84 2.55 -14.41 12.48
C ALA A 84 1.09 -14.38 12.91
N ARG A 85 0.40 -13.31 12.55
CA ARG A 85 -1.04 -13.18 12.80
C ARG A 85 -1.73 -12.72 11.53
N SER A 86 -2.78 -13.42 11.14
CA SER A 86 -3.60 -13.00 9.99
C SER A 86 -4.37 -11.71 10.32
N VAL A 87 -4.63 -10.92 9.29
CA VAL A 87 -5.49 -9.73 9.36
C VAL A 87 -6.69 -9.98 8.46
N ASP A 88 -7.90 -9.85 9.00
CA ASP A 88 -9.11 -9.82 8.18
C ASP A 88 -9.20 -8.46 7.48
N LEU A 89 -8.71 -8.42 6.23
CA LEU A 89 -8.61 -7.18 5.45
C LEU A 89 -9.97 -6.64 5.02
N ASP A 90 -10.94 -7.51 4.72
CA ASP A 90 -12.27 -7.09 4.32
C ASP A 90 -12.98 -6.44 5.51
N MET A 91 -12.95 -7.09 6.69
CA MET A 91 -13.51 -6.54 7.91
C MET A 91 -12.82 -5.24 8.32
N LEU A 92 -11.49 -5.17 8.20
CA LEU A 92 -10.74 -3.95 8.51
C LEU A 92 -11.10 -2.81 7.55
N HIS A 93 -11.17 -3.09 6.25
CA HIS A 93 -11.58 -2.11 5.24
C HIS A 93 -12.99 -1.57 5.55
N ASP A 94 -13.96 -2.46 5.77
CA ASP A 94 -15.34 -2.11 6.05
C ASP A 94 -15.50 -1.34 7.36
N SER A 95 -14.67 -1.62 8.36
CA SER A 95 -14.66 -0.89 9.63
C SER A 95 -14.12 0.54 9.49
N LEU A 96 -13.13 0.75 8.61
CA LEU A 96 -12.51 2.05 8.39
C LEU A 96 -13.30 2.93 7.41
N ALA A 97 -13.86 2.34 6.35
CA ALA A 97 -14.48 3.06 5.24
C ALA A 97 -15.51 4.13 5.65
N PRO A 98 -16.43 3.89 6.61
CA PRO A 98 -17.40 4.91 7.04
C PRO A 98 -16.72 6.15 7.63
N GLY A 99 -15.76 5.95 8.53
CA GLY A 99 -15.01 7.02 9.18
C GLY A 99 -13.98 7.68 8.28
N TRP A 100 -13.58 7.00 7.21
CA TRP A 100 -12.56 7.46 6.26
C TRP A 100 -13.13 7.99 4.95
N SER A 101 -14.46 8.17 4.88
CA SER A 101 -15.18 8.65 3.71
C SER A 101 -14.85 10.10 3.30
N SER A 102 -14.28 10.90 4.21
CA SER A 102 -13.77 12.25 3.94
C SER A 102 -12.24 12.32 4.10
N PRO A 103 -11.56 13.29 3.45
CA PRO A 103 -10.15 13.55 3.68
C PRO A 103 -9.87 13.86 5.17
N PRO A 104 -8.77 13.35 5.74
CA PRO A 104 -8.40 13.68 7.11
C PRO A 104 -7.99 15.16 7.24
N GLU A 105 -7.98 15.70 8.46
CA GLU A 105 -7.52 17.08 8.70
C GLU A 105 -6.01 17.24 8.46
N HIS A 106 -5.24 16.19 8.74
CA HIS A 106 -3.79 16.15 8.58
C HIS A 106 -3.34 14.93 7.76
N PRO A 107 -2.17 14.99 7.10
CA PRO A 107 -1.58 13.84 6.42
C PRO A 107 -1.40 12.62 7.33
N LEU A 108 -1.89 11.47 6.88
CA LEU A 108 -1.78 10.18 7.53
C LEU A 108 -1.01 9.20 6.64
N ILE A 109 0.05 8.60 7.17
CA ILE A 109 0.78 7.51 6.54
C ILE A 109 0.36 6.20 7.17
N ILE A 110 0.02 5.21 6.34
CA ILE A 110 -0.37 3.87 6.76
C ILE A 110 0.80 2.93 6.45
N ASP A 111 1.57 2.54 7.47
CA ASP A 111 2.70 1.61 7.35
C ASP A 111 2.22 0.15 7.41
N GLY A 112 2.52 -0.63 6.37
CA GLY A 112 2.31 -2.07 6.39
C GLY A 112 2.36 -2.68 5.01
N HIS A 113 2.74 -3.96 4.91
CA HIS A 113 2.80 -4.66 3.62
C HIS A 113 1.40 -4.90 3.00
N LEU A 114 0.34 -4.76 3.79
CA LEU A 114 -1.07 -4.84 3.35
C LEU A 114 -1.75 -3.46 3.31
N SER A 115 -1.02 -2.36 3.52
CA SER A 115 -1.62 -1.02 3.63
C SER A 115 -2.37 -0.59 2.37
N HIS A 116 -1.97 -1.10 1.21
CA HIS A 116 -2.57 -0.82 -0.09
C HIS A 116 -3.97 -1.41 -0.29
N HIS A 117 -4.46 -2.28 0.60
CA HIS A 117 -5.85 -2.73 0.62
C HIS A 117 -6.78 -1.82 1.42
N LEU A 118 -6.23 -0.89 2.20
CA LEU A 118 -7.01 0.01 3.04
C LEU A 118 -7.42 1.27 2.25
N PRO A 119 -8.54 1.93 2.62
CA PRO A 119 -8.96 3.16 1.97
C PRO A 119 -7.86 4.23 2.04
N SER A 120 -7.29 4.60 0.89
CA SER A 120 -6.18 5.54 0.79
C SER A 120 -6.28 6.39 -0.49
N ASP A 121 -5.72 7.59 -0.45
CA ASP A 121 -5.73 8.53 -1.58
C ASP A 121 -4.61 8.20 -2.58
N ALA A 122 -3.53 7.61 -2.09
CA ALA A 122 -2.36 7.24 -2.87
C ALA A 122 -1.61 6.04 -2.26
N VAL A 123 -0.84 5.34 -3.09
CA VAL A 123 -0.02 4.19 -2.70
C VAL A 123 1.44 4.39 -3.12
N ALA A 124 2.34 4.35 -2.14
CA ALA A 124 3.78 4.30 -2.34
C ALA A 124 4.28 2.88 -2.05
N VAL A 125 4.85 2.23 -3.05
CA VAL A 125 5.44 0.88 -2.92
C VAL A 125 6.94 1.01 -2.77
N LEU A 126 7.50 0.52 -1.67
CA LEU A 126 8.94 0.34 -1.54
C LEU A 126 9.31 -1.04 -2.12
N ARG A 127 10.13 -1.02 -3.17
CA ARG A 127 10.68 -2.19 -3.85
C ARG A 127 12.15 -2.34 -3.48
N CYS A 128 12.67 -3.56 -3.50
CA CYS A 128 14.08 -3.84 -3.21
C CYS A 128 14.50 -5.05 -4.03
N SER A 129 15.70 -5.04 -4.61
CA SER A 129 16.18 -6.19 -5.39
C SER A 129 16.09 -7.47 -4.54
N PRO A 130 15.62 -8.58 -5.10
CA PRO A 130 15.47 -9.84 -4.37
C PRO A 130 16.73 -10.28 -3.60
N ASP A 131 17.93 -10.14 -4.18
CA ASP A 131 19.20 -10.51 -3.54
C ASP A 131 19.48 -9.71 -2.26
N VAL A 132 19.31 -8.38 -2.32
CA VAL A 132 19.44 -7.51 -1.14
C VAL A 132 18.34 -7.80 -0.11
N LEU A 133 17.12 -8.13 -0.58
CA LEU A 133 16.00 -8.45 0.28
C LEU A 133 16.26 -9.74 1.07
N GLU A 134 16.77 -10.78 0.41
CA GLU A 134 17.18 -12.04 1.04
C GLU A 134 18.14 -11.80 2.19
N ALA A 135 19.21 -11.04 1.96
CA ALA A 135 20.19 -10.72 3.01
C ALA A 135 19.57 -9.98 4.20
N ARG A 136 18.65 -9.03 3.95
CA ARG A 136 17.92 -8.29 4.99
C ARG A 136 16.95 -9.17 5.78
N LEU A 137 16.36 -10.17 5.16
CA LEU A 137 15.44 -11.10 5.82
C LEU A 137 16.20 -12.17 6.62
N ALA A 138 17.33 -12.66 6.10
CA ALA A 138 18.24 -13.54 6.82
C ALA A 138 18.76 -12.88 8.10
N SER A 139 19.15 -11.59 8.04
CA SER A 139 19.60 -10.85 9.23
C SER A 139 18.50 -10.65 10.29
N ARG A 140 17.22 -10.82 9.93
CA ARG A 140 16.08 -10.80 10.86
C ARG A 140 15.75 -12.17 11.44
N GLY A 141 16.50 -13.22 11.06
CA GLY A 141 16.30 -14.58 11.54
C GLY A 141 15.09 -15.29 10.92
N TYR A 142 14.66 -14.88 9.72
CA TYR A 142 13.60 -15.60 9.01
C TYR A 142 14.10 -17.00 8.59
N SER A 143 13.19 -17.98 8.52
CA SER A 143 13.54 -19.31 7.99
C SER A 143 13.81 -19.23 6.48
N ALA A 144 14.55 -20.20 5.95
CA ALA A 144 14.86 -20.26 4.53
C ALA A 144 13.59 -20.27 3.66
N GLU A 145 12.55 -20.99 4.10
CA GLU A 145 11.26 -21.08 3.40
C GLU A 145 10.56 -19.72 3.38
N LYS A 146 10.56 -18.99 4.50
CA LYS A 146 9.94 -17.66 4.60
C LYS A 146 10.71 -16.62 3.80
N ILE A 147 12.04 -16.71 3.79
CA ILE A 147 12.91 -15.88 2.95
C ILE A 147 12.58 -16.11 1.48
N GLN A 148 12.58 -17.37 1.02
CA GLN A 148 12.30 -17.73 -0.36
C GLN A 148 10.91 -17.24 -0.81
N ALA A 149 9.89 -17.42 0.04
CA ALA A 149 8.53 -16.94 -0.28
C ALA A 149 8.48 -15.41 -0.49
N ASN A 150 9.21 -14.64 0.33
CA ASN A 150 9.27 -13.17 0.17
C ASN A 150 10.15 -12.76 -1.02
N TYR A 151 11.24 -13.49 -1.29
CA TYR A 151 12.09 -13.29 -2.45
C TYR A 151 11.30 -13.45 -3.75
N GLU A 152 10.57 -14.57 -3.90
CA GLU A 152 9.76 -14.86 -5.08
C GLU A 152 8.63 -13.85 -5.24
N TRP A 153 7.97 -13.48 -4.14
CA TRP A 153 6.92 -12.46 -4.14
C TRP A 153 7.43 -11.12 -4.68
N GLU A 154 8.59 -10.66 -4.20
CA GLU A 154 9.20 -9.41 -4.66
C GLU A 154 9.63 -9.51 -6.14
N LEU A 155 10.27 -10.61 -6.53
CA LEU A 155 10.74 -10.87 -7.90
C LEU A 155 9.59 -10.81 -8.91
N LEU A 156 8.42 -11.35 -8.55
CA LEU A 156 7.24 -11.40 -9.42
C LEU A 156 6.41 -10.10 -9.41
N GLY A 157 6.88 -9.03 -8.77
CA GLY A 157 6.22 -7.72 -8.77
C GLY A 157 5.52 -7.34 -7.47
N GLY A 158 5.37 -8.26 -6.52
CA GLY A 158 4.78 -8.01 -5.21
C GLY A 158 3.43 -7.29 -5.27
N ALA A 159 3.29 -6.21 -4.49
CA ALA A 159 2.08 -5.39 -4.41
C ALA A 159 1.66 -4.76 -5.76
N TRP A 160 2.56 -4.65 -6.75
CA TRP A 160 2.20 -4.15 -8.08
C TRP A 160 1.11 -4.99 -8.74
N ASN A 161 1.11 -6.31 -8.51
CA ASN A 161 0.14 -7.24 -9.09
C ASN A 161 -1.29 -6.99 -8.58
N GLU A 162 -1.42 -6.27 -7.47
CA GLU A 162 -2.68 -5.97 -6.79
C GLU A 162 -3.15 -4.54 -7.06
N ARG A 163 -2.44 -3.81 -7.92
CA ARG A 163 -2.74 -2.41 -8.23
C ARG A 163 -4.08 -2.26 -8.95
N GLU A 164 -4.92 -1.39 -8.40
CA GLU A 164 -6.15 -0.96 -9.06
C GLU A 164 -5.90 0.04 -10.18
N ARG A 165 -6.62 -0.09 -11.30
CA ARG A 165 -6.50 0.83 -12.45
C ARG A 165 -6.93 2.24 -12.06
N GLY A 166 -6.06 3.21 -12.33
CA GLY A 166 -6.34 4.64 -12.08
C GLY A 166 -6.01 5.10 -10.65
N SER A 167 -5.54 4.20 -9.78
CA SER A 167 -4.96 4.58 -8.48
C SER A 167 -3.71 5.45 -8.66
N ALA A 168 -3.56 6.45 -7.78
CA ALA A 168 -2.33 7.21 -7.65
C ALA A 168 -1.27 6.31 -7.00
N TRP A 169 -0.33 5.83 -7.83
CA TRP A 169 0.59 4.76 -7.47
C TRP A 169 1.99 5.05 -8.00
N ILE A 170 3.00 4.84 -7.16
CA ILE A 170 4.41 4.93 -7.54
C ILE A 170 5.24 3.89 -6.78
N GLU A 171 6.34 3.47 -7.40
CA GLU A 171 7.32 2.57 -6.81
C GLU A 171 8.62 3.33 -6.51
N PHE A 172 9.26 2.99 -5.39
CA PHE A 172 10.56 3.50 -4.99
C PHE A 172 11.53 2.34 -4.78
N ASP A 173 12.63 2.37 -5.53
CA ASP A 173 13.71 1.39 -5.39
C ASP A 173 14.59 1.71 -4.17
N THR A 174 14.65 0.78 -3.20
CA THR A 174 15.42 0.88 -1.97
C THR A 174 16.65 -0.02 -1.94
N THR A 175 17.05 -0.57 -3.08
CA THR A 175 18.18 -1.49 -3.23
C THR A 175 19.49 -0.86 -2.75
N ASP A 176 19.92 0.19 -3.45
CA ASP A 176 21.17 0.93 -3.18
C ASP A 176 20.92 2.39 -2.78
N SER A 177 19.65 2.76 -2.62
CA SER A 177 19.26 4.11 -2.23
C SER A 177 19.44 4.31 -0.73
N ASP A 178 20.08 5.42 -0.34
CA ASP A 178 20.02 5.85 1.05
C ASP A 178 18.58 6.25 1.42
N VAL A 179 18.20 5.98 2.67
CA VAL A 179 16.82 6.20 3.12
C VAL A 179 16.41 7.68 3.03
N VAL A 180 17.34 8.63 3.14
CA VAL A 180 17.04 10.06 3.07
C VAL A 180 16.65 10.44 1.64
N SER A 181 17.30 9.87 0.63
CA SER A 181 16.94 10.03 -0.78
C SER A 181 15.57 9.44 -1.08
N VAL A 182 15.24 8.24 -0.57
CA VAL A 182 13.90 7.65 -0.72
C VAL A 182 12.83 8.56 -0.12
N VAL A 183 13.02 9.03 1.11
CA VAL A 183 12.06 9.94 1.77
C VAL A 183 11.96 11.27 1.03
N LYS A 184 13.06 11.79 0.46
CA LYS A 184 13.05 13.00 -0.36
C LYS A 184 12.21 12.82 -1.62
N SER A 185 12.40 11.72 -2.36
CA SER A 185 11.62 11.41 -3.55
C SER A 185 10.13 11.21 -3.23
N LEU A 186 9.82 10.55 -2.12
CA LEU A 186 8.45 10.41 -1.63
C LEU A 186 7.83 11.78 -1.28
N SER A 187 8.56 12.64 -0.58
CA SER A 187 8.12 14.00 -0.22
C SER A 187 7.87 14.87 -1.46
N GLN A 188 8.71 14.71 -2.48
CA GLN A 188 8.54 15.38 -3.77
C GLN A 188 7.25 14.91 -4.46
N TRP A 189 7.01 13.59 -4.50
CA TRP A 189 5.79 13.04 -5.09
C TRP A 189 4.50 13.49 -4.37
N ILE A 190 4.54 13.56 -3.03
CA ILE A 190 3.47 14.16 -2.22
C ILE A 190 3.24 15.62 -2.62
N SER A 191 4.32 16.41 -2.70
CA SER A 191 4.25 17.84 -3.03
C SER A 191 3.75 18.11 -4.46
N ASP A 192 4.01 17.17 -5.37
CA ASP A 192 3.55 17.23 -6.76
C ASP A 192 2.09 16.78 -6.94
N GLY A 193 1.38 16.46 -5.85
CA GLY A 193 -0.03 16.08 -5.87
C GLY A 193 -0.26 14.65 -6.37
N PHE A 194 0.66 13.73 -6.03
CA PHE A 194 0.57 12.31 -6.38
C PHE A 194 0.46 12.04 -7.89
N LYS A 195 1.13 12.86 -8.71
CA LYS A 195 1.14 12.67 -10.17
C LYS A 195 1.52 11.24 -10.52
N PRO A 196 0.79 10.56 -11.42
CA PRO A 196 1.11 9.20 -11.82
C PRO A 196 2.54 9.13 -12.35
N ALA A 197 3.24 8.05 -12.00
CA ALA A 197 4.56 7.79 -12.53
C ALA A 197 4.51 7.57 -14.05
N SER A 198 5.57 7.93 -14.76
CA SER A 198 5.69 7.67 -16.20
C SER A 198 5.63 6.15 -16.47
N PRO A 199 5.03 5.68 -17.57
CA PRO A 199 4.90 4.25 -17.86
C PRO A 199 6.19 3.42 -17.80
N GLY A 200 7.37 4.03 -17.98
CA GLY A 200 8.69 3.38 -17.89
C GLY A 200 9.32 3.36 -16.50
N SER A 201 8.63 3.78 -15.44
CA SER A 201 9.17 3.79 -14.07
C SER A 201 8.85 2.54 -13.26
N VAL A 202 8.25 1.52 -13.89
CA VAL A 202 7.91 0.25 -13.23
C VAL A 202 9.19 -0.54 -13.00
N ILE A 203 9.34 -1.10 -11.81
CA ILE A 203 10.50 -1.91 -11.44
C ILE A 203 10.22 -3.36 -11.82
N ASP A 204 10.93 -3.80 -12.86
CA ASP A 204 10.94 -5.19 -13.34
C ASP A 204 12.28 -5.85 -12.96
N TRP A 205 12.24 -6.69 -11.93
CA TRP A 205 13.42 -7.41 -11.46
C TRP A 205 13.85 -8.51 -12.42
N VAL A 206 12.89 -9.15 -13.12
CA VAL A 206 13.19 -10.23 -14.07
C VAL A 206 13.97 -9.67 -15.25
N ALA A 207 13.51 -8.56 -15.83
CA ALA A 207 14.22 -7.89 -16.92
C ALA A 207 15.65 -7.47 -16.52
N ARG A 208 15.84 -6.99 -15.29
CA ARG A 208 17.16 -6.58 -14.77
C ARG A 208 18.13 -7.74 -14.51
N MET A 209 17.65 -8.98 -14.39
CA MET A 209 18.50 -10.17 -14.23
C MET A 209 19.00 -10.73 -15.58
N GLU A 210 18.36 -10.34 -16.69
CA GLU A 210 18.74 -10.75 -18.04
C GLU A 210 19.78 -9.81 -18.68
N GLU A 211 20.05 -8.66 -18.05
CA GLU A 211 21.08 -7.67 -18.44
C GLU A 211 22.47 -8.00 -17.86
#